data_AF-A0A6S7FVD6-F1
#
_entry.id   AF-A0A6S7FVD6-F1
#
_cell.length_a   1.000
_cell.length_b   1.000
_cell.length_c   1.000
_cell.angle_alpha   90.00
_cell.angle_beta   90.00
_cell.angle_gamma   90.00
#
_symmetry.space_group_name_H-M   'P 1'
#
loop_
_entity.id
_entity.type
_entity.pdbx_description
1 polymer ?
#
loop_
_entity_poly.entity_id
_entity_poly.type
_entity_poly.pdbx_seq_one_letter_code
_entity_poly.pdbx_strand_id
1 'polypeptide(L)'
;MNYYRFWYVIIFHVDINECETQAPCHANATCTNVDGSYYCACKANFSGNGFFCEELTCKVDAIYYATSSGIKGVFSDGNSTVTIISGSNVKLNYDSTSERLLYYDGDNLISVKLDGSNATTIASLSIVLRFAVDHITRKVYYITNLFRNVRSIDLDTGADNPVSSNVGSGVEDLDTDPNNSMFKKRTCDIDSLLYPFN
;
A
#
# COMPACT_ATOMS: atom_id res chain seq x y z
N MET A 1 -74.94 21.13 15.82
CA MET A 1 -74.22 19.85 15.99
C MET A 1 -73.01 19.89 15.07
N ASN A 2 -71.82 19.93 15.67
CA ASN A 2 -70.52 19.90 15.00
C ASN A 2 -70.29 18.56 14.31
N TYR A 3 -69.65 18.55 13.15
CA TYR A 3 -68.71 17.49 12.80
C TYR A 3 -67.53 18.08 12.03
N TYR A 4 -66.43 18.26 12.74
CA TYR A 4 -65.11 18.47 12.16
C TYR A 4 -64.78 17.25 11.29
N ARG A 5 -64.57 17.44 10.00
CA ARG A 5 -63.97 16.40 9.14
C ARG A 5 -62.65 16.95 8.61
N PHE A 6 -61.60 16.66 9.40
CA PHE A 6 -60.22 16.71 8.97
C PHE A 6 -60.08 15.86 7.70
N TRP A 7 -60.01 16.52 6.55
CA TRP A 7 -59.56 15.86 5.34
C TRP A 7 -58.08 15.58 5.52
N TYR A 8 -57.74 14.30 5.64
CA TYR A 8 -56.38 13.81 5.49
C TYR A 8 -55.77 14.47 4.24
N VAL A 9 -54.86 15.43 4.44
CA VAL A 9 -53.94 15.83 3.40
C VAL A 9 -52.99 14.65 3.27
N ILE A 10 -53.26 13.77 2.30
CA ILE A 10 -52.25 12.80 1.87
C ILE A 10 -51.16 13.64 1.21
N ILE A 11 -50.14 14.03 1.97
CA ILE A 11 -48.92 14.58 1.42
C ILE A 11 -48.25 13.39 0.70
N PHE A 12 -48.46 13.27 -0.61
CA PHE A 12 -47.59 12.47 -1.44
C PHE A 12 -46.23 13.16 -1.40
N HIS A 13 -45.27 12.57 -0.67
CA HIS A 13 -43.89 12.97 -0.78
C HIS A 13 -43.41 12.45 -2.13
N VAL A 14 -43.24 13.37 -3.09
CA VAL A 14 -42.60 13.08 -4.36
C VAL A 14 -41.14 13.47 -4.20
N ASP A 15 -40.27 12.49 -4.35
CA ASP A 15 -38.83 12.69 -4.35
C ASP A 15 -38.40 13.64 -5.47
N ILE A 16 -37.47 14.53 -5.16
CA ILE A 16 -36.92 15.49 -6.12
C ILE A 16 -35.64 14.90 -6.65
N ASN A 17 -35.53 14.67 -7.96
CA ASN A 17 -34.28 14.21 -8.54
C ASN A 17 -33.25 15.35 -8.63
N GLU A 18 -32.35 15.47 -7.65
CA GLU A 18 -31.33 16.53 -7.65
C GLU A 18 -30.31 16.38 -8.79
N CYS A 19 -30.11 15.16 -9.30
CA CYS A 19 -29.20 14.89 -10.40
C CYS A 19 -29.65 15.52 -11.73
N GLU A 20 -30.96 15.69 -11.93
CA GLU A 20 -31.52 16.32 -13.14
C GLU A 20 -31.75 17.82 -12.97
N THR A 21 -31.82 18.30 -11.73
CA THR A 21 -32.26 19.68 -11.44
C THR A 21 -31.13 20.61 -11.01
N GLN A 22 -30.09 20.10 -10.33
CA GLN A 22 -29.06 20.94 -9.70
C GLN A 22 -27.63 20.53 -10.03
N ALA A 23 -27.41 19.35 -10.61
CA ALA A 23 -26.08 18.78 -10.87
C ALA A 23 -25.12 18.91 -9.66
N PRO A 24 -25.49 18.37 -8.48
CA PRO A 24 -24.85 18.69 -7.21
C PRO A 24 -23.45 18.08 -7.01
N CYS A 25 -23.02 17.18 -7.90
CA CYS A 25 -21.77 16.45 -7.79
C CYS A 25 -20.59 17.16 -8.45
N HIS A 26 -19.37 16.71 -8.15
CA HIS A 26 -18.17 17.15 -8.86
C HIS A 26 -18.30 16.87 -10.37
N ALA A 27 -17.64 17.67 -11.21
CA ALA A 27 -17.64 17.49 -12.67
C ALA A 27 -17.12 16.08 -13.09
N ASN A 28 -16.21 15.54 -12.29
CA ASN A 28 -15.67 14.17 -12.43
C ASN A 28 -16.36 13.13 -11.54
N ALA A 29 -17.62 13.35 -11.19
CA ALA A 29 -18.45 12.39 -10.46
C ALA A 29 -19.73 12.05 -11.22
N THR A 30 -20.33 10.93 -10.83
CA THR A 30 -21.64 10.47 -11.25
C THR A 30 -22.61 10.70 -10.10
N CYS A 31 -23.74 11.34 -10.41
CA CYS A 31 -24.83 11.55 -9.45
C CYS A 31 -25.80 10.37 -9.50
N THR A 32 -26.19 9.85 -8.34
CA THR A 32 -27.25 8.85 -8.20
C THR A 32 -28.33 9.38 -7.27
N ASN A 33 -29.55 9.49 -7.80
CA ASN A 33 -30.73 9.88 -7.04
C ASN A 33 -31.22 8.72 -6.18
N VAL A 34 -31.63 9.00 -4.95
CA VAL A 34 -32.23 8.03 -4.02
C VAL A 34 -33.44 8.66 -3.34
N ASP A 35 -34.39 7.85 -2.86
CA ASP A 35 -35.58 8.42 -2.22
C ASP A 35 -35.21 9.30 -1.00
N GLY A 36 -35.53 10.59 -1.09
CA GLY A 36 -35.23 11.61 -0.09
C GLY A 36 -33.80 12.17 -0.12
N SER A 37 -32.95 11.80 -1.08
CA SER A 37 -31.58 12.33 -1.19
C SER A 37 -30.86 11.99 -2.51
N TYR A 38 -29.56 12.25 -2.57
CA TYR A 38 -28.69 11.81 -3.65
C TYR A 38 -27.31 11.49 -3.08
N TYR A 39 -26.52 10.72 -3.83
CA TYR A 39 -25.11 10.58 -3.55
C TYR A 39 -24.27 10.70 -4.82
N CYS A 40 -23.04 11.14 -4.62
CA CYS A 40 -22.07 11.34 -5.68
C CYS A 40 -20.95 10.31 -5.56
N ALA A 41 -20.54 9.74 -6.68
CA ALA A 41 -19.39 8.84 -6.75
C ALA A 41 -18.43 9.31 -7.84
N CYS A 42 -17.13 9.41 -7.54
CA CYS A 42 -16.14 9.80 -8.55
C CYS A 42 -16.16 8.84 -9.75
N LYS A 43 -15.94 9.40 -10.95
CA LYS A 43 -15.80 8.64 -12.20
C LYS A 43 -14.54 7.79 -12.16
N ALA A 44 -14.44 6.82 -13.07
CA ALA A 44 -13.23 6.03 -13.24
C ALA A 44 -11.99 6.93 -13.38
N ASN A 45 -10.88 6.52 -12.76
CA ASN A 45 -9.63 7.27 -12.63
C ASN A 45 -9.71 8.56 -11.78
N PHE A 46 -10.76 8.74 -11.00
CA PHE A 46 -10.83 9.78 -9.97
C PHE A 46 -11.12 9.19 -8.59
N SER A 47 -10.53 9.77 -7.54
CA SER A 47 -10.78 9.40 -6.15
C SER A 47 -11.27 10.61 -5.35
N GLY A 48 -12.05 10.34 -4.32
CA GLY A 48 -12.62 11.37 -3.44
C GLY A 48 -14.02 11.01 -2.96
N ASN A 49 -14.78 12.00 -2.51
CA ASN A 49 -16.10 11.81 -1.91
C ASN A 49 -17.26 12.07 -2.88
N GLY A 50 -16.99 12.20 -4.18
CA GLY A 50 -17.99 12.50 -5.21
C GLY A 50 -18.34 14.00 -5.34
N PHE A 51 -18.10 14.80 -4.30
CA PHE A 51 -18.22 16.26 -4.32
C PHE A 51 -16.88 16.95 -4.61
N PHE A 52 -15.80 16.28 -4.24
CA PHE A 52 -14.43 16.56 -4.65
C PHE A 52 -13.86 15.28 -5.23
N CYS A 53 -13.40 15.35 -6.48
CA CYS A 53 -12.78 14.21 -7.16
C CYS A 53 -11.48 14.66 -7.80
N GLU A 54 -10.38 14.11 -7.31
CA GLU A 54 -9.03 14.31 -7.83
C GLU A 54 -8.64 13.14 -8.72
N GLU A 55 -7.87 13.42 -9.77
CA GLU A 55 -7.38 12.39 -10.68
C GLU A 55 -6.46 11.42 -9.93
N LEU A 56 -6.69 10.12 -10.08
CA LEU A 56 -5.77 9.09 -9.61
C LEU A 56 -4.51 9.15 -10.46
N THR A 57 -3.51 9.88 -9.99
CA THR A 57 -2.16 9.82 -10.54
C THR A 57 -1.33 8.90 -9.66
N CYS A 58 -1.16 7.64 -10.06
CA CYS A 58 -0.18 6.77 -9.41
C CYS A 58 1.21 7.26 -9.83
N LYS A 59 1.80 8.17 -9.05
CA LYS A 59 3.13 8.70 -9.29
C LYS A 59 4.12 7.97 -8.40
N VAL A 60 5.18 7.43 -9.00
CA VAL A 60 6.35 6.96 -8.25
C VAL A 60 7.14 8.20 -7.83
N ASP A 61 7.06 8.56 -6.55
CA ASP A 61 7.74 9.75 -6.03
C ASP A 61 9.24 9.55 -5.84
N ALA A 62 9.65 8.33 -5.49
CA ALA A 62 11.03 7.95 -5.33
C ALA A 62 11.25 6.45 -5.62
N ILE A 63 12.45 6.13 -6.10
CA ILE A 63 12.94 4.75 -6.25
C ILE A 63 14.14 4.58 -5.33
N TYR A 64 14.10 3.55 -4.49
CA TYR A 64 15.22 3.17 -3.61
C TYR A 64 15.87 1.88 -4.11
N TYR A 65 17.19 1.84 -4.14
CA TYR A 65 17.94 0.67 -4.57
C TYR A 65 19.20 0.46 -3.73
N ALA A 66 19.52 -0.80 -3.48
CA ALA A 66 20.74 -1.22 -2.81
C ALA A 66 21.91 -1.31 -3.80
N THR A 67 23.10 -0.98 -3.33
CA THR A 67 24.37 -1.10 -4.06
C THR A 67 25.41 -1.75 -3.15
N SER A 68 26.58 -2.07 -3.71
CA SER A 68 27.74 -2.52 -2.91
C SER A 68 28.20 -1.48 -1.88
N SER A 69 27.75 -0.23 -1.98
CA SER A 69 28.18 0.89 -1.12
C SER A 69 27.04 1.47 -0.27
N GLY A 70 25.88 0.81 -0.23
CA GLY A 70 24.74 1.24 0.59
C GLY A 70 23.48 1.45 -0.23
N ILE A 71 22.52 2.20 0.33
CA ILE A 71 21.20 2.46 -0.25
C ILE A 71 21.17 3.86 -0.85
N LYS A 72 20.68 3.95 -2.08
CA LYS A 72 20.48 5.20 -2.80
C LYS A 72 19.01 5.41 -3.12
N GLY A 73 18.59 6.66 -3.17
CA GLY A 73 17.28 7.10 -3.64
C GLY A 73 17.40 7.97 -4.88
N VAL A 74 16.49 7.80 -5.85
CA VAL A 74 16.25 8.73 -6.95
C VAL A 74 14.84 9.28 -6.81
N PHE A 75 14.68 10.59 -6.81
CA PHE A 75 13.38 11.23 -6.69
C PHE A 75 12.82 11.61 -8.06
N SER A 76 11.50 11.77 -8.13
CA SER A 76 10.76 12.11 -9.35
C SER A 76 11.10 13.48 -9.97
N ASP A 77 12.02 14.24 -9.36
CA ASP A 77 12.64 15.44 -9.94
C ASP A 77 13.74 15.12 -10.99
N GLY A 78 14.12 13.84 -11.10
CA GLY A 78 14.86 13.28 -12.23
C GLY A 78 16.36 13.56 -12.27
N ASN A 79 16.97 14.19 -11.24
CA ASN A 79 18.42 14.45 -11.28
C ASN A 79 19.15 14.39 -9.92
N SER A 80 18.44 14.08 -8.84
CA SER A 80 19.01 14.04 -7.49
C SER A 80 19.14 12.59 -7.01
N THR A 81 20.33 11.98 -7.19
CA THR A 81 20.64 10.73 -6.49
C THR A 81 21.16 11.06 -5.10
N VAL A 82 20.47 10.60 -4.07
CA VAL A 82 20.85 10.82 -2.67
C VAL A 82 21.28 9.50 -2.05
N THR A 83 22.41 9.51 -1.34
CA THR A 83 22.80 8.38 -0.47
C THR A 83 21.96 8.44 0.80
N ILE A 84 21.13 7.43 1.01
CA ILE A 84 20.26 7.33 2.19
C ILE A 84 21.02 6.69 3.34
N ILE A 85 21.72 5.59 3.05
CA ILE A 85 22.55 4.85 4.00
C ILE A 85 23.85 4.46 3.30
N SER A 86 24.99 4.69 3.96
CA SER A 86 26.28 4.12 3.54
C SER A 86 26.46 2.74 4.19
N GLY A 87 26.86 1.74 3.41
CA GLY A 87 27.02 0.37 3.92
C GLY A 87 27.68 -0.54 2.90
N SER A 88 27.85 -1.82 3.22
CA SER A 88 28.41 -2.81 2.29
C SER A 88 27.46 -3.99 2.16
N ASN A 89 27.18 -4.42 0.93
CA ASN A 89 26.33 -5.58 0.62
C ASN A 89 24.96 -5.56 1.33
N VAL A 90 24.38 -4.37 1.46
CA VAL A 90 23.07 -4.19 2.07
C VAL A 90 21.99 -4.84 1.22
N LYS A 91 20.97 -5.39 1.87
CA LYS A 91 19.76 -5.90 1.21
C LYS A 91 18.61 -5.00 1.61
N LEU A 92 17.73 -4.65 0.68
CA LEU A 92 16.71 -3.62 0.86
C LEU A 92 15.33 -4.16 0.53
N ASN A 93 14.34 -3.77 1.32
CA ASN A 93 12.91 -3.83 1.02
C ASN A 93 12.19 -2.60 1.60
N TYR A 94 10.89 -2.48 1.32
CA TYR A 94 10.04 -1.42 1.81
C TYR A 94 8.88 -1.97 2.62
N ASP A 95 8.56 -1.30 3.73
CA ASP A 95 7.40 -1.57 4.55
C ASP A 95 6.35 -0.48 4.34
N SER A 96 5.31 -0.78 3.57
CA SER A 96 4.26 0.19 3.22
C SER A 96 3.33 0.53 4.38
N THR A 97 3.23 -0.31 5.42
CA THR A 97 2.39 -0.01 6.59
C THR A 97 3.05 1.04 7.48
N SER A 98 4.38 0.99 7.64
CA SER A 98 5.11 1.97 8.45
C SER A 98 5.76 3.10 7.64
N GLU A 99 5.73 3.01 6.30
CA GLU A 99 6.38 3.92 5.36
C GLU A 99 7.90 4.03 5.60
N ARG A 100 8.56 2.89 5.80
CA ARG A 100 9.98 2.82 6.16
C ARG A 100 10.74 1.88 5.25
N LEU A 101 12.02 2.17 5.06
CA LEU A 101 12.94 1.22 4.44
C LEU A 101 13.32 0.17 5.49
N LEU A 102 13.29 -1.09 5.08
CA LEU A 102 13.85 -2.20 5.83
C LEU A 102 15.12 -2.63 5.12
N TYR A 103 16.23 -2.68 5.84
CA TYR A 103 17.47 -3.17 5.26
C TYR A 103 18.24 -4.08 6.21
N TYR A 104 18.98 -5.00 5.60
CA TYR A 104 19.91 -5.87 6.30
C TYR A 104 21.34 -5.43 5.97
N ASP A 105 22.12 -5.12 7.00
CA ASP A 105 23.48 -4.58 6.87
C ASP A 105 24.59 -5.66 6.85
N GLY A 106 24.22 -6.93 7.09
CA GLY A 106 25.17 -8.03 7.28
C GLY A 106 25.09 -8.69 8.65
N ASP A 107 24.55 -7.98 9.64
CA ASP A 107 24.41 -8.45 11.03
C ASP A 107 23.02 -8.18 11.61
N ASN A 108 22.36 -7.10 11.17
CA ASN A 108 21.12 -6.59 11.74
C ASN A 108 20.09 -6.30 10.65
N LEU A 109 18.83 -6.62 10.97
CA LEU A 109 17.66 -6.11 10.26
C LEU A 109 17.28 -4.76 10.90
N ILE A 110 17.31 -3.71 10.11
CA ILE A 110 17.14 -2.33 10.55
C ILE A 110 15.97 -1.69 9.81
N SER A 111 15.13 -0.97 10.54
CA SER A 111 14.09 -0.10 9.99
C SER A 111 14.52 1.35 10.06
N VAL A 112 14.40 2.08 8.95
CA VAL A 112 14.83 3.47 8.86
C VAL A 112 13.81 4.29 8.08
N LYS A 113 13.67 5.58 8.41
CA LYS A 113 12.85 6.49 7.60
C LYS A 113 13.42 6.61 6.19
N LEU A 114 12.58 7.06 5.26
CA LEU A 114 12.92 7.24 3.85
C LEU A 114 14.08 8.23 3.60
N ASP A 115 14.39 9.09 4.58
CA ASP A 115 15.51 10.03 4.58
C ASP A 115 16.78 9.49 5.28
N GLY A 116 16.75 8.24 5.76
CA GLY A 116 17.87 7.62 6.49
C GLY A 116 17.89 7.91 8.00
N SER A 117 16.96 8.72 8.52
CA SER A 117 16.91 9.08 9.94
C SER A 117 16.13 8.08 10.79
N ASN A 118 16.25 8.21 12.12
CA ASN A 118 15.48 7.43 13.10
C ASN A 118 15.66 5.90 12.94
N ALA A 119 16.86 5.45 12.57
CA ALA A 119 17.17 4.03 12.42
C ALA A 119 16.90 3.25 13.72
N THR A 120 16.25 2.10 13.60
CA THR A 120 15.91 1.20 14.71
C THR A 120 16.26 -0.23 14.31
N THR A 121 17.07 -0.91 15.13
CA THR A 121 17.36 -2.34 14.93
C THR A 121 16.17 -3.17 15.39
N ILE A 122 15.62 -3.99 14.49
CA ILE A 122 14.50 -4.89 14.78
C ILE A 122 15.02 -6.21 15.34
N ALA A 123 16.03 -6.78 14.68
CA ALA A 123 16.61 -8.07 15.07
C ALA A 123 18.07 -8.18 14.62
N SER A 124 18.88 -8.90 15.38
CA SER A 124 20.22 -9.33 14.95
C SER A 124 20.12 -10.72 14.32
N LEU A 125 20.59 -10.84 13.08
CA LEU A 125 20.42 -12.02 12.25
C LEU A 125 21.77 -12.50 11.71
N SER A 126 21.98 -13.81 11.71
CA SER A 126 23.05 -14.43 10.93
C SER A 126 22.82 -14.22 9.42
N ILE A 127 23.86 -14.46 8.61
CA ILE A 127 23.89 -14.23 7.16
C ILE A 127 22.53 -14.52 6.47
N VAL A 128 21.86 -13.45 6.08
CA VAL A 128 20.62 -13.46 5.30
C VAL A 128 20.97 -13.46 3.82
N LEU A 129 20.40 -14.40 3.05
CA LEU A 129 20.57 -14.44 1.59
C LEU A 129 19.62 -13.48 0.88
N ARG A 130 18.33 -13.53 1.21
CA ARG A 130 17.23 -12.73 0.66
C ARG A 130 16.18 -12.55 1.74
N PHE A 131 15.39 -11.49 1.65
CA PHE A 131 14.22 -11.31 2.51
C PHE A 131 13.12 -10.57 1.75
N ALA A 132 11.88 -10.75 2.22
CA ALA A 132 10.67 -10.13 1.70
C ALA A 132 9.80 -9.65 2.86
N VAL A 133 8.94 -8.67 2.61
CA VAL A 133 8.17 -7.96 3.66
C VAL A 133 6.67 -8.17 3.45
N ASP A 134 6.05 -8.82 4.42
CA ASP A 134 4.60 -8.82 4.58
C ASP A 134 4.19 -7.62 5.45
N HIS A 135 3.84 -6.52 4.79
CA HIS A 135 3.42 -5.28 5.44
C HIS A 135 2.09 -5.41 6.20
N ILE A 136 1.24 -6.38 5.84
CA ILE A 136 -0.10 -6.56 6.41
C ILE A 136 0.00 -7.32 7.73
N THR A 137 0.73 -8.42 7.74
CA THR A 137 0.91 -9.23 8.96
C THR A 137 2.11 -8.82 9.80
N ARG A 138 2.80 -7.74 9.42
CA ARG A 138 3.98 -7.19 10.12
C ARG A 138 5.12 -8.20 10.23
N LYS A 139 5.44 -8.91 9.13
CA LYS A 139 6.50 -9.94 9.12
C LYS A 139 7.52 -9.74 8.02
N VAL A 140 8.75 -10.15 8.31
CA VAL A 140 9.81 -10.32 7.31
C VAL A 140 10.10 -11.80 7.14
N TYR A 141 9.95 -12.31 5.94
CA TYR A 141 10.39 -13.66 5.59
C TYR A 141 11.79 -13.60 5.02
N TYR A 142 12.68 -14.49 5.45
CA TYR A 142 14.06 -14.49 4.99
C TYR A 142 14.65 -15.89 4.88
N ILE A 143 15.67 -16.02 4.04
CA ILE A 143 16.38 -17.28 3.80
C ILE A 143 17.75 -17.24 4.45
N THR A 144 18.04 -18.22 5.29
CA THR A 144 19.35 -18.39 5.94
C THR A 144 20.42 -18.88 4.95
N ASN A 145 21.68 -18.47 5.11
CA ASN A 145 22.77 -18.89 4.23
C ASN A 145 23.10 -20.40 4.27
N LEU A 146 23.34 -20.97 5.45
CA LEU A 146 23.92 -22.31 5.59
C LEU A 146 22.97 -23.45 5.20
N PHE A 147 21.73 -23.41 5.71
CA PHE A 147 20.75 -24.49 5.54
C PHE A 147 19.57 -24.10 4.66
N ARG A 148 19.54 -22.86 4.16
CA ARG A 148 18.49 -22.35 3.26
C ARG A 148 17.09 -22.59 3.84
N ASN A 149 16.92 -22.39 5.14
CA ASN A 149 15.62 -22.42 5.78
C ASN A 149 14.91 -21.10 5.57
N VAL A 150 13.59 -21.15 5.44
CA VAL A 150 12.74 -19.96 5.49
C VAL A 150 12.37 -19.73 6.96
N ARG A 151 12.62 -18.50 7.40
CA ARG A 151 12.30 -18.03 8.74
C ARG A 151 11.52 -16.72 8.63
N SER A 152 10.83 -16.36 9.71
CA SER A 152 10.09 -15.10 9.79
C SER A 152 10.52 -14.30 11.01
N ILE A 153 10.76 -13.01 10.82
CA ILE A 153 10.88 -12.03 11.90
C ILE A 153 9.57 -11.29 12.04
N ASP A 154 9.04 -11.22 13.26
CA ASP A 154 7.96 -10.31 13.61
C ASP A 154 8.53 -8.88 13.74
N LEU A 155 7.99 -7.94 12.97
CA LEU A 155 8.54 -6.58 12.85
C LEU A 155 8.33 -5.73 14.09
N ASP A 156 7.36 -6.08 14.94
CA ASP A 156 7.01 -5.29 16.12
C ASP A 156 7.76 -5.80 17.37
N THR A 157 8.03 -7.10 17.43
CA THR A 157 8.69 -7.74 18.58
C THR A 157 10.14 -8.18 18.32
N GLY A 158 10.55 -8.27 17.06
CA GLY A 158 11.85 -8.82 16.66
C GLY A 158 11.94 -10.35 16.81
N ALA A 159 10.83 -11.03 17.09
CA ALA A 159 10.81 -12.47 17.36
C ALA A 159 11.11 -13.28 16.09
N ASP A 160 12.11 -14.17 16.17
CA ASP A 160 12.53 -15.05 15.08
C ASP A 160 11.87 -16.44 15.18
N ASN A 161 11.11 -16.81 14.14
CA ASN A 161 10.34 -18.03 14.09
C ASN A 161 10.67 -18.87 12.84
N PRO A 162 10.76 -20.20 12.94
CA PRO A 162 10.90 -21.08 11.78
C PRO A 162 9.59 -21.12 10.95
N VAL A 163 9.71 -21.13 9.62
CA VAL A 163 8.56 -21.25 8.70
C VAL A 163 8.64 -22.55 7.90
N SER A 164 9.76 -22.79 7.23
CA SER A 164 9.99 -24.00 6.43
C SER A 164 11.46 -24.44 6.49
N SER A 165 11.68 -25.74 6.41
CA SER A 165 13.03 -26.32 6.36
C SER A 165 13.48 -26.53 4.92
N ASN A 166 14.68 -26.01 4.60
CA ASN A 166 15.45 -26.26 3.38
C ASN A 166 14.69 -26.09 2.05
N VAL A 167 14.82 -24.91 1.43
CA VAL A 167 14.21 -24.62 0.11
C VAL A 167 15.09 -25.01 -1.08
N GLY A 168 16.13 -25.81 -0.87
CA GLY A 168 17.06 -26.22 -1.92
C GLY A 168 18.01 -25.11 -2.39
N SER A 169 18.89 -25.43 -3.33
CA SER A 169 19.87 -24.49 -3.90
C SER A 169 19.28 -23.66 -5.04
N GLY A 170 19.90 -22.52 -5.35
CA GLY A 170 19.54 -21.72 -6.53
C GLY A 170 18.36 -20.76 -6.33
N VAL A 171 18.01 -20.43 -5.08
CA VAL A 171 17.02 -19.36 -4.84
C VAL A 171 17.63 -18.01 -5.22
N GLU A 172 17.09 -17.39 -6.25
CA GLU A 172 17.54 -16.10 -6.76
C GLU A 172 16.82 -14.93 -6.10
N ASP A 173 15.54 -15.13 -5.76
CA ASP A 173 14.65 -14.10 -5.22
C ASP A 173 13.64 -14.67 -4.21
N LEU A 174 13.06 -13.79 -3.40
CA LEU A 174 12.01 -14.09 -2.43
C LEU A 174 11.03 -12.92 -2.39
N ASP A 175 9.73 -13.21 -2.49
CA ASP A 175 8.68 -12.21 -2.41
C ASP A 175 7.46 -12.74 -1.61
N THR A 176 6.55 -11.85 -1.26
CA THR A 176 5.32 -12.15 -0.51
C THR A 176 4.09 -11.60 -1.23
N ASP A 177 2.99 -12.37 -1.23
CA ASP A 177 1.66 -11.90 -1.61
C ASP A 177 0.78 -11.73 -0.36
N PRO A 178 0.94 -10.64 0.40
CA PRO A 178 0.26 -10.46 1.68
C PRO A 178 -1.26 -10.27 1.53
N ASN A 179 -1.74 -9.95 0.32
CA ASN A 179 -3.16 -9.74 0.04
C ASN A 179 -3.87 -10.96 -0.51
N ASN A 180 -3.15 -12.07 -0.77
CA ASN A 180 -3.67 -13.18 -1.55
C ASN A 180 -4.26 -12.67 -2.89
N SER A 181 -3.49 -11.82 -3.57
CA SER A 181 -3.84 -11.01 -4.73
C SER A 181 -3.98 -11.81 -6.02
N MET A 182 -3.94 -13.14 -5.97
CA MET A 182 -4.51 -13.99 -7.03
C MET A 182 -5.95 -13.57 -7.42
N PHE A 183 -6.66 -12.76 -6.60
CA PHE A 183 -8.03 -12.29 -6.89
C PHE A 183 -8.40 -10.82 -6.58
N LYS A 184 -7.49 -9.89 -6.24
CA LYS A 184 -7.90 -8.48 -5.99
C LYS A 184 -6.92 -7.44 -6.53
N LYS A 185 -7.42 -6.66 -7.49
CA LYS A 185 -6.81 -5.46 -8.06
C LYS A 185 -6.81 -4.35 -7.01
N ARG A 186 -5.63 -3.92 -6.54
CA ARG A 186 -5.48 -2.63 -5.85
C ARG A 186 -5.11 -1.55 -6.86
N THR A 187 -5.54 -0.33 -6.55
CA THR A 187 -5.62 0.78 -7.51
C THR A 187 -4.30 1.53 -7.73
N CYS A 188 -3.24 1.20 -6.99
CA CYS A 188 -1.87 1.68 -7.24
C CYS A 188 -0.85 0.67 -6.67
N ASP A 189 -0.72 -0.49 -7.29
CA ASP A 189 0.40 -1.40 -7.01
C ASP A 189 1.35 -1.40 -8.22
N ILE A 190 2.66 -1.35 -8.01
CA ILE A 190 3.63 -1.24 -9.12
C ILE A 190 3.57 -2.49 -10.02
N ASP A 191 3.22 -3.65 -9.44
CA ASP A 191 2.98 -4.89 -10.18
C ASP A 191 1.79 -4.82 -11.13
N SER A 192 0.82 -3.94 -10.86
CA SER A 192 -0.33 -3.72 -11.75
C SER A 192 0.00 -2.87 -12.98
N LEU A 193 1.17 -2.21 -13.01
CA LEU A 193 1.65 -1.41 -14.15
C LEU A 193 2.42 -2.24 -15.19
N LEU A 194 2.87 -3.45 -14.84
CA LEU A 194 3.67 -4.30 -15.72
C LEU A 194 2.83 -5.21 -16.63
N TYR A 195 1.52 -5.33 -16.39
CA TYR A 195 0.61 -6.10 -17.23
C TYR A 195 -0.67 -5.32 -17.56
N PRO A 196 -0.64 -4.42 -18.56
CA PRO A 196 -1.86 -3.91 -19.15
C PRO A 196 -2.50 -5.04 -19.98
N PHE A 197 -3.47 -5.74 -19.42
CA PHE A 197 -4.32 -6.65 -20.20
C PHE A 197 -5.37 -5.81 -20.96
N ASN A 198 -5.31 -5.88 -22.29
CA ASN A 198 -6.36 -5.43 -23.21
C ASN A 198 -7.67 -6.20 -23.01
#